data_AF-A0A7J0D312-F1
#
_entry.id   AF-A0A7J0D312-F1
#
_cell.length_a   1.000
_cell.length_b   1.000
_cell.length_c   1.000
_cell.angle_alpha   90.00
_cell.angle_beta   90.00
_cell.angle_gamma   90.00
#
_symmetry.space_group_name_H-M   'P 1'
#
loop_
_entity.id
_entity.type
_entity.pdbx_description
1 polymer ?
#
loop_
_entity_poly.entity_id
_entity_poly.type
_entity_poly.pdbx_seq_one_letter_code
_entity_poly.pdbx_strand_id
1 'polypeptide(L)'
;MTRATTVRAVLAAAVLLVSVFITLTMSPRLGLDLQGGTRMVLQAEDSATVEANRETTDRTLEVLRQRIDSLGVAEPVLTRSGEDRIIVELPDVQDPRQAAAVIGRTAQLSFHAVQGATPPAPNPSPSPSPSPDPAG
;
A
#
# COMPACT_ATOMS: atom_id res chain seq x y z
N MET A 1 41.86 -42.52 21.45
CA MET A 1 41.13 -41.23 21.46
C MET A 1 39.90 -41.38 22.34
N THR A 2 39.73 -40.50 23.32
CA THR A 2 38.68 -40.57 24.34
C THR A 2 37.31 -40.34 23.69
N ARG A 3 36.27 -41.13 24.03
CA ARG A 3 34.92 -40.98 23.46
C ARG A 3 34.36 -39.55 23.55
N ALA A 4 34.83 -38.76 24.53
CA ALA A 4 34.49 -37.36 24.69
C ALA A 4 35.00 -36.46 23.54
N THR A 5 36.19 -36.71 22.98
CA THR A 5 36.75 -35.92 21.88
C THR A 5 36.04 -36.20 20.55
N THR A 6 35.62 -37.45 20.32
CA THR A 6 34.83 -37.79 19.13
C THR A 6 33.41 -37.22 19.18
N VAL A 7 32.75 -37.25 20.35
CA VAL A 7 31.43 -36.59 20.51
C VAL A 7 31.52 -35.09 20.26
N ARG A 8 32.55 -34.42 20.79
CA ARG A 8 32.80 -33.00 20.53
C ARG A 8 33.07 -32.70 19.06
N ALA A 9 33.87 -33.55 18.39
CA ALA A 9 34.15 -33.39 16.97
C ALA A 9 32.89 -33.55 16.10
N VAL A 10 32.02 -34.51 16.42
CA VAL A 10 30.74 -34.71 15.72
C VAL A 10 29.79 -33.54 15.96
N LEU A 11 29.70 -33.03 17.20
CA LEU A 11 28.90 -31.85 17.53
C LEU A 11 29.40 -30.61 16.77
N ALA A 12 30.71 -30.40 16.74
CA ALA A 12 31.31 -29.29 16.00
C ALA A 12 31.05 -29.41 14.49
N ALA A 13 31.17 -30.61 13.92
CA ALA A 13 30.86 -30.88 12.52
C ALA A 13 29.37 -30.66 12.20
N ALA A 14 28.47 -31.10 13.08
CA ALA A 14 27.03 -30.88 12.93
C ALA A 14 26.68 -29.38 12.99
N VAL A 15 27.27 -28.63 13.92
CA VAL A 15 27.08 -27.16 14.01
C VAL A 15 27.60 -26.47 12.74
N LEU A 16 28.78 -26.87 12.22
CA LEU A 16 29.30 -26.33 10.97
C LEU A 16 28.40 -26.65 9.78
N LEU A 17 27.93 -27.90 9.66
CA LEU A 17 27.03 -28.30 8.59
C LEU A 17 25.69 -27.55 8.65
N VAL A 18 25.10 -27.40 9.84
CA VAL A 18 23.86 -26.64 10.04
C VAL A 18 24.08 -25.16 9.73
N SER A 19 25.20 -24.58 10.15
CA SER A 19 25.55 -23.18 9.87
C SER A 19 25.67 -22.92 8.37
N VAL A 20 26.42 -23.78 7.66
CA VAL A 20 26.58 -23.70 6.19
C VAL A 20 25.25 -23.94 5.48
N PHE A 21 24.42 -24.85 5.98
CA PHE A 21 23.10 -25.10 5.42
C PHE A 21 22.19 -23.86 5.57
N ILE A 22 22.17 -23.22 6.74
CA ILE A 22 21.40 -22.00 6.99
C ILE A 22 21.87 -20.86 6.09
N THR A 23 23.18 -20.64 5.96
CA THR A 23 23.70 -19.55 5.10
C THR A 23 23.44 -19.78 3.62
N LEU A 24 23.32 -21.03 3.16
CA LEU A 24 23.01 -21.35 1.77
C LEU A 24 21.51 -21.33 1.44
N THR A 25 20.63 -21.60 2.41
CA THR A 25 19.17 -21.75 2.17
C THR A 25 18.32 -20.57 2.66
N MET A 26 18.78 -19.78 3.63
CA MET A 26 18.05 -18.60 4.07
C MET A 26 18.46 -17.38 3.26
N SER A 27 17.56 -16.88 2.40
CA SER A 27 17.69 -15.54 1.82
C SER A 27 17.53 -14.51 2.95
N PRO A 28 18.58 -13.73 3.30
CA PRO A 28 18.44 -12.68 4.30
C PRO A 28 17.41 -11.65 3.82
N ARG A 29 16.64 -11.07 4.74
CA ARG A 29 15.79 -9.91 4.41
C ARG A 29 16.72 -8.73 4.10
N LEU A 30 16.78 -8.32 2.84
CA LEU A 30 17.56 -7.15 2.44
C LEU A 30 16.76 -5.90 2.85
N GLY A 31 17.39 -5.01 3.61
CA GLY A 31 16.80 -3.70 3.91
C GLY A 31 16.67 -2.86 2.64
N LEU A 32 15.93 -1.75 2.74
CA LEU A 32 15.69 -0.82 1.62
C LEU A 32 16.98 -0.35 0.91
N ASP A 33 18.07 -0.20 1.64
CA ASP A 33 19.37 0.23 1.12
C ASP A 33 20.01 -0.81 0.18
N LEU A 34 19.66 -2.09 0.36
CA LEU A 34 20.18 -3.20 -0.45
C LEU A 34 19.17 -3.72 -1.49
N GLN A 35 17.87 -3.68 -1.17
CA GLN A 35 16.79 -4.15 -2.06
C GLN A 35 16.27 -3.02 -2.98
N GLY A 36 16.55 -1.75 -2.63
CA GLY A 36 15.96 -0.59 -3.28
C GLY A 36 14.52 -0.35 -2.84
N GLY A 37 14.07 0.90 -2.98
CA GLY A 37 12.70 1.31 -2.71
C GLY A 37 12.61 2.72 -2.14
N THR A 38 11.48 3.02 -1.50
CA THR A 38 11.19 4.36 -0.97
C THR A 38 10.97 4.35 0.54
N ARG A 39 11.64 5.29 1.24
CA ARG A 39 11.34 5.63 2.64
C ARG A 39 10.73 7.02 2.73
N MET A 40 9.60 7.14 3.41
CA MET A 40 8.90 8.39 3.62
C MET A 40 8.56 8.57 5.10
N VAL A 41 8.51 9.82 5.54
CA VAL A 41 7.97 10.18 6.85
C VAL A 41 6.72 11.01 6.60
N LEU A 42 5.59 10.49 7.05
CA LEU A 42 4.30 11.17 7.01
C LEU A 42 4.04 11.79 8.37
N GLN A 43 3.53 13.01 8.39
CA GLN A 43 3.09 13.68 9.61
C GLN A 43 1.57 13.84 9.55
N ALA A 44 0.89 13.42 10.61
CA ALA A 44 -0.53 13.62 10.79
C ALA A 44 -0.77 15.10 11.13
N GLU A 45 -1.66 15.73 10.38
CA GLU A 45 -2.10 17.10 10.63
C GLU A 45 -3.45 17.08 11.33
N ASP A 46 -3.67 18.07 12.21
CA ASP A 46 -4.95 18.26 12.86
C ASP A 46 -6.04 18.55 11.81
N SER A 47 -7.19 17.91 11.99
CA SER A 47 -8.38 18.18 11.20
C SER A 47 -9.38 19.00 12.02
N ALA A 48 -10.36 19.62 11.35
CA ALA A 48 -11.40 20.40 12.01
C ALA A 48 -12.24 19.60 13.05
N THR A 49 -12.14 18.27 13.05
CA THR A 49 -12.96 17.38 13.90
C THR A 49 -12.12 16.43 14.75
N VAL A 50 -10.84 16.25 14.45
CA VAL A 50 -9.96 15.23 15.06
C VAL A 50 -8.55 15.79 15.20
N GLU A 51 -8.02 15.77 16.42
CA GLU A 51 -6.61 16.11 16.73
C GLU A 51 -5.67 14.95 16.40
N ALA A 52 -4.48 15.27 15.90
CA ALA A 52 -3.40 14.36 15.61
C ALA A 52 -2.74 13.89 16.91
N ASN A 53 -3.37 12.88 17.53
CA ASN A 53 -2.89 12.22 18.73
C ASN A 53 -2.48 10.77 18.45
N ARG A 54 -2.01 10.08 19.49
CA ARG A 54 -1.54 8.69 19.38
C ARG A 54 -2.58 7.72 18.82
N GLU A 55 -3.81 7.80 19.31
CA GLU A 55 -4.89 6.87 18.95
C GLU A 55 -5.34 7.07 17.49
N THR A 56 -5.48 8.33 17.08
CA THR A 56 -5.86 8.70 15.71
C THR A 56 -4.76 8.38 14.71
N THR A 57 -3.49 8.51 15.11
CA THR A 57 -2.33 8.09 14.32
C THR A 57 -2.28 6.57 14.16
N ASP A 58 -2.56 5.80 15.22
CA ASP A 58 -2.63 4.34 15.14
C ASP A 58 -3.80 3.89 14.23
N ARG A 59 -4.95 4.58 14.28
CA ARG A 59 -6.07 4.35 13.35
C ARG A 59 -5.67 4.65 11.90
N THR A 60 -4.94 5.74 11.69
CA THR A 60 -4.44 6.15 10.38
C THR A 60 -3.46 5.13 9.82
N LEU A 61 -2.59 4.56 10.65
CA LEU A 61 -1.64 3.52 10.27
C LEU A 61 -2.35 2.31 9.63
N GLU A 62 -3.47 1.87 10.21
CA GLU A 62 -4.24 0.75 9.66
C GLU A 62 -4.85 1.07 8.29
N VAL A 63 -5.37 2.30 8.12
CA VAL A 63 -5.87 2.78 6.83
C VAL A 63 -4.75 2.85 5.78
N LEU A 64 -3.57 3.31 6.18
CA LEU A 64 -2.40 3.37 5.29
C LEU A 64 -1.95 1.98 4.87
N ARG A 65 -1.96 1.00 5.77
CA ARG A 65 -1.65 -0.40 5.46
C ARG A 65 -2.57 -0.95 4.36
N GLN A 66 -3.89 -0.80 4.54
CA GLN A 66 -4.88 -1.24 3.56
C GLN A 66 -4.67 -0.59 2.17
N ARG A 67 -4.21 0.67 2.11
CA ARG A 67 -3.93 1.39 0.86
C ARG A 67 -2.63 0.97 0.21
N ILE A 68 -1.64 0.56 0.98
CA ILE A 68 -0.37 0.08 0.45
C ILE A 68 -0.53 -1.34 -0.07
N ASP A 69 -1.36 -2.15 0.58
CA ASP A 69 -1.71 -3.49 0.08
C ASP A 69 -2.37 -3.40 -1.31
N SER A 70 -3.18 -2.36 -1.58
CA SER A 70 -3.77 -2.14 -2.89
C SER A 70 -2.79 -1.63 -3.96
N LEU A 71 -1.61 -1.15 -3.57
CA LEU A 71 -0.51 -0.85 -4.49
C LEU A 71 0.22 -2.11 -4.97
N GLY A 72 -0.04 -3.27 -4.36
CA GLY A 72 0.62 -4.53 -4.71
C GLY A 72 2.06 -4.63 -4.22
N VAL A 73 2.42 -3.86 -3.19
CA VAL A 73 3.76 -3.87 -2.59
C VAL A 73 3.91 -5.09 -1.69
N ALA A 74 4.99 -5.86 -1.86
CA ALA A 74 5.30 -6.98 -0.99
C ALA A 74 5.96 -6.49 0.31
N GLU A 75 5.40 -6.86 1.46
CA GLU A 75 6.00 -6.61 2.80
C GLU A 75 6.31 -5.14 3.15
N PRO A 76 5.33 -4.21 3.09
CA PRO A 76 5.56 -2.83 3.52
C PRO A 76 5.76 -2.72 5.03
N VAL A 77 6.71 -1.88 5.46
CA VAL A 77 6.96 -1.61 6.88
C VAL A 77 6.42 -0.24 7.24
N LEU A 78 5.41 -0.22 8.12
CA LEU A 78 4.81 1.00 8.66
C LEU A 78 5.05 1.04 10.15
N THR A 79 5.68 2.11 10.64
CA THR A 79 5.99 2.28 12.06
C THR A 79 5.66 3.69 12.49
N ARG A 80 4.90 3.83 13.59
CA ARG A 80 4.67 5.13 14.22
C ARG A 80 5.96 5.64 14.88
N SER A 81 6.26 6.91 14.70
CA SER A 81 7.38 7.61 15.32
C SER A 81 6.83 8.82 16.08
N GLY A 82 6.99 8.84 17.40
CA GLY A 82 6.39 9.90 18.23
C GLY A 82 4.86 9.81 18.31
N GLU A 83 4.20 10.96 18.43
CA GLU A 83 2.74 11.03 18.61
C GLU A 83 1.99 11.17 17.28
N ASP A 84 2.57 11.86 16.32
CA ASP A 84 1.92 12.33 15.09
C ASP A 84 2.63 11.89 13.80
N ARG A 85 3.73 11.10 13.86
CA ARG A 85 4.48 10.71 12.65
C ARG A 85 4.40 9.23 12.35
N ILE A 86 4.42 8.90 11.06
CA ILE A 86 4.42 7.54 10.55
C ILE A 86 5.56 7.40 9.55
N ILE A 87 6.50 6.50 9.84
CA ILE A 87 7.56 6.08 8.94
C ILE A 87 6.99 4.98 8.06
N VAL A 88 7.09 5.18 6.74
CA VAL A 88 6.63 4.24 5.73
C VAL A 88 7.83 3.82 4.88
N GLU A 89 8.07 2.53 4.81
CA GLU A 89 9.11 1.92 3.98
C GLU A 89 8.46 0.97 3.00
N LEU A 90 8.64 1.27 1.71
CA LEU A 90 8.05 0.55 0.59
C LEU A 90 9.19 -0.09 -0.22
N PRO A 91 9.48 -1.38 -0.02
CA PRO A 91 10.38 -2.11 -0.91
C PRO A 91 9.76 -2.19 -2.31
N ASP A 92 10.59 -2.36 -3.34
CA ASP A 92 10.19 -2.48 -4.76
C ASP A 92 9.48 -1.26 -5.37
N VAL A 93 9.18 -0.22 -4.58
CA VAL A 93 8.60 1.05 -5.05
C VAL A 93 9.70 2.06 -5.35
N GLN A 94 9.94 2.30 -6.64
CA GLN A 94 11.00 3.21 -7.09
C GLN A 94 10.58 4.67 -7.23
N ASP A 95 9.27 4.96 -7.41
CA ASP A 95 8.78 6.34 -7.51
C ASP A 95 8.13 6.81 -6.20
N PRO A 96 8.84 7.62 -5.39
CA PRO A 96 8.28 8.15 -4.15
C PRO A 96 7.09 9.08 -4.37
N ARG A 97 7.01 9.77 -5.53
CA ARG A 97 5.92 10.71 -5.82
C ARG A 97 4.63 9.98 -6.11
N GLN A 98 4.71 8.86 -6.84
CA GLN A 98 3.54 8.03 -7.13
C GLN A 98 3.00 7.38 -5.84
N ALA A 99 3.90 6.85 -5.01
CA ALA A 99 3.54 6.30 -3.70
C ALA A 99 2.87 7.35 -2.81
N ALA A 100 3.48 8.54 -2.70
CA ALA A 100 2.92 9.67 -1.95
C ALA A 100 1.55 10.08 -2.47
N ALA A 101 1.34 10.07 -3.79
CA ALA A 101 0.07 10.46 -4.40
C ALA A 101 -1.07 9.48 -4.08
N VAL A 102 -0.78 8.17 -4.00
CA VAL A 102 -1.79 7.17 -3.67
C VAL A 102 -2.07 7.12 -2.17
N ILE A 103 -1.01 7.18 -1.36
CA ILE A 103 -1.10 7.05 0.10
C ILE A 103 -1.60 8.35 0.73
N GLY A 104 -1.10 9.50 0.27
CA GLY A 104 -1.39 10.83 0.80
C GLY A 104 -2.73 11.43 0.35
N ARG A 105 -3.45 10.79 -0.59
CA ARG A 105 -4.77 11.27 -1.01
C ARG A 105 -5.82 10.91 0.04
N THR A 106 -6.28 11.88 0.83
CA THR A 106 -7.35 11.64 1.82
C THR A 106 -8.64 11.23 1.08
N ALA A 107 -9.04 9.97 1.20
CA ALA A 107 -10.30 9.46 0.66
C ALA A 107 -11.46 9.91 1.55
N GLN A 108 -11.94 11.13 1.36
CA GLN A 108 -13.16 11.64 1.97
C GLN A 108 -14.36 11.25 1.11
N LEU A 109 -15.29 10.48 1.66
CA LEU A 109 -16.57 10.14 1.03
C LEU A 109 -17.66 11.02 1.63
N SER A 110 -18.23 11.92 0.83
CA SER A 110 -19.39 12.72 1.20
C SER A 110 -20.61 12.30 0.39
N PHE A 111 -21.75 12.17 1.07
CA PHE A 111 -23.04 11.95 0.41
C PHE A 111 -23.72 13.30 0.23
N HIS A 112 -24.12 13.61 -1.00
CA HIS A 112 -24.86 14.81 -1.34
C HIS A 112 -26.24 14.45 -1.88
N ALA A 113 -27.27 15.16 -1.43
CA ALA A 113 -28.61 15.02 -2.00
C ALA A 113 -28.61 15.55 -3.44
N VAL A 114 -29.14 14.77 -4.38
CA VAL A 114 -29.29 15.17 -5.78
C VAL A 114 -30.40 16.22 -5.87
N GLN A 115 -30.05 17.47 -6.21
CA GLN A 115 -30.99 18.61 -6.20
C GLN A 115 -31.86 18.73 -7.45
N GLY A 116 -31.71 17.83 -8.43
CA GLY A 116 -32.57 17.83 -9.61
C GLY A 116 -32.31 16.61 -10.49
N ALA A 117 -33.38 15.93 -10.86
CA ALA A 117 -33.37 15.03 -12.01
C ALA A 117 -33.68 15.88 -13.24
N THR A 118 -32.76 15.97 -14.19
CA THR A 118 -33.10 16.49 -15.52
C THR A 118 -34.23 15.60 -16.06
N PRO A 119 -35.40 16.15 -16.41
CA PRO A 119 -36.44 15.37 -17.07
C PRO A 119 -35.82 14.69 -18.29
N PRO A 120 -36.04 13.37 -18.50
CA PRO A 120 -35.53 12.69 -19.67
C PRO A 120 -35.96 13.48 -20.91
N ALA A 121 -35.01 13.79 -21.79
CA ALA A 121 -35.29 14.56 -22.99
C ALA A 121 -36.48 13.93 -23.73
N PRO A 122 -37.47 14.72 -24.19
CA PRO A 122 -38.55 14.17 -24.98
C PRO A 122 -37.94 13.45 -26.19
N ASN A 123 -38.35 12.20 -26.41
CA ASN A 123 -37.89 11.39 -27.54
C ASN A 123 -37.90 12.25 -28.81
N PRO A 124 -36.83 12.21 -29.64
CA PRO A 124 -36.82 12.94 -30.89
C PRO A 124 -38.08 12.54 -31.67
N SER A 125 -38.92 13.53 -31.97
CA SER A 125 -40.12 13.30 -32.77
C SER A 125 -39.68 12.62 -34.08
N PRO A 126 -40.38 11.57 -34.54
CA PRO A 126 -40.05 10.95 -35.82
C PRO A 126 -40.05 12.04 -36.88
N SER A 127 -38.93 12.18 -37.59
CA SER A 127 -38.82 13.12 -38.71
C SER A 127 -40.02 12.91 -39.64
N PRO A 128 -40.65 13.99 -40.15
CA PRO A 128 -41.74 13.84 -41.11
C PRO A 128 -41.23 12.98 -42.27
N SER A 129 -41.93 11.88 -42.53
CA SER A 129 -41.68 11.07 -43.72
C SER A 129 -41.66 11.98 -44.95
N PRO A 130 -40.72 11.80 -45.88
CA PRO A 130 -40.69 12.62 -47.09
C PRO A 130 -42.04 12.50 -47.79
N SER A 131 -42.71 13.65 -48.00
CA SER A 131 -43.90 13.73 -48.84
C SER A 131 -43.57 13.13 -50.21
N PRO A 132 -44.44 12.30 -50.80
CA PRO A 132 -44.24 11.84 -52.17
C PRO A 132 -44.33 13.05 -53.11
N ASP A 133 -43.27 13.26 -53.89
CA ASP A 133 -43.23 14.20 -55.01
C ASP A 133 -44.38 13.90 -55.98
N PRO A 134 -45.15 14.90 -56.43
CA PRO A 134 -46.08 14.72 -57.54
C PRO A 134 -45.29 14.87 -58.84
N ALA A 135 -44.80 13.75 -59.37
CA ALA A 135 -44.27 13.69 -60.72
C ALA A 135 -45.15 12.79 -61.59
N GLY A 136 -45.83 13.42 -62.57
CA GLY A 136 -46.27 12.81 -63.83
C GLY A 136 -47.56 11.99 -63.81
#